data_AF-A0A0A9XIN1-F1
#
_entry.id   AF-A0A0A9XIN1-F1
#
_cell.length_a   1.000
_cell.length_b   1.000
_cell.length_c   1.000
_cell.angle_alpha   90.00
_cell.angle_beta   90.00
_cell.angle_gamma   90.00
#
_symmetry.space_group_name_H-M   'P 1'
#
loop_
_entity.id
_entity.type
_entity.pdbx_description
1 polymer ?
#
loop_
_entity_poly.entity_id
_entity_poly.type
_entity_poly.pdbx_seq_one_letter_code
_entity_poly.pdbx_strand_id
1 'polypeptide(L)'
;MPLLSIGSHLRRKTAQLKGALTHHSQSTVQEMYNLVQDYKRMVLLKQLLSKHLDVVQVLQELLHSSCLETFLELETAALHGTTAMLEQYLSTLLHRCAPIVDVVRLYVLLHTVGCSTAQFLNTFRTTVYSVYGIAHLSTLIAVETVLRAWNLSAAQWRRLTQILELLHDPSNSVFPTQPSLHLYQHYVPLSVRCIQCMLHSSHFSALPRPLLTALRIPPGPVFEYSQVRFLLPCVHLPR
;
A
#
# COMPACT_ATOMS: atom_id res chain seq x y z
N MET A 1 -11.05 3.52 5.40
CA MET A 1 -10.75 4.00 4.03
C MET A 1 -10.31 5.47 4.02
N PRO A 2 -9.04 5.82 3.78
CA PRO A 2 -8.59 7.21 3.64
C PRO A 2 -9.24 7.94 2.46
N LEU A 3 -9.61 7.22 1.40
CA LEU A 3 -10.38 7.78 0.30
C LEU A 3 -11.77 8.31 0.74
N LEU A 4 -12.38 7.72 1.77
CA LEU A 4 -13.62 8.25 2.37
C LEU A 4 -13.37 9.56 3.14
N SER A 5 -12.16 9.80 3.67
CA SER A 5 -11.84 11.06 4.37
C SER A 5 -11.52 12.21 3.42
N ILE A 6 -11.18 11.94 2.16
CA ILE A 6 -10.99 12.98 1.13
C ILE A 6 -12.30 13.75 0.92
N GLY A 7 -13.44 13.06 0.87
CA GLY A 7 -14.75 13.71 0.69
C GLY A 7 -15.06 14.75 1.78
N SER A 8 -14.82 14.41 3.05
CA SER A 8 -15.03 15.35 4.16
C SER A 8 -14.02 16.50 4.16
N HIS A 9 -12.76 16.24 3.77
CA HIS A 9 -11.74 17.27 3.62
C HIS A 9 -12.10 18.28 2.52
N LEU A 10 -12.50 17.80 1.34
CA LEU A 10 -12.93 18.65 0.23
C LEU A 10 -14.17 19.46 0.61
N ARG A 11 -15.18 18.86 1.26
CA ARG A 11 -16.36 19.58 1.76
C ARG A 11 -15.98 20.73 2.70
N ARG A 12 -15.04 20.49 3.62
CA ARG A 12 -14.53 21.52 4.55
C ARG A 12 -13.83 22.65 3.79
N LYS A 13 -13.01 22.33 2.79
CA LYS A 13 -12.35 23.33 1.93
C LYS A 13 -13.34 24.12 1.07
N THR A 14 -14.38 23.49 0.54
CA THR A 14 -15.48 24.16 -0.18
C THR A 14 -16.22 25.13 0.73
N ALA A 15 -16.53 24.72 1.96
CA ALA A 15 -17.19 25.59 2.94
C ALA A 15 -16.33 26.80 3.31
N GLN A 16 -15.04 26.60 3.54
CA GLN A 16 -14.08 27.68 3.82
C GLN A 16 -13.99 28.69 2.66
N LEU A 17 -13.91 28.20 1.41
CA LEU A 17 -13.85 29.07 0.23
C LEU A 17 -15.16 29.84 0.02
N LYS A 18 -16.32 29.19 0.20
CA LYS A 18 -17.62 29.86 0.12
C LYS A 18 -17.74 30.95 1.19
N GLY A 19 -17.33 30.66 2.43
CA GLY A 19 -17.31 31.63 3.53
C GLY A 19 -16.44 32.85 3.22
N ALA A 20 -15.23 32.65 2.68
CA ALA A 20 -14.35 33.74 2.28
C ALA A 20 -14.96 34.61 1.16
N LEU A 21 -15.63 34.00 0.18
CA LEU A 21 -16.32 34.73 -0.89
C LEU A 21 -17.54 35.51 -0.39
N THR A 22 -18.30 34.98 0.57
CA THR A 22 -19.48 35.65 1.13
C THR A 22 -19.11 36.79 2.06
N HIS A 23 -18.08 36.61 2.91
CA HIS A 23 -17.64 37.67 3.81
C HIS A 23 -17.15 38.92 3.06
N HIS A 24 -16.56 38.75 1.88
CA HIS A 24 -16.01 39.87 1.11
C HIS A 24 -17.04 40.56 0.19
N SER A 25 -18.29 40.07 0.16
CA SER A 25 -19.40 40.70 -0.56
C SER A 25 -20.06 41.86 0.19
N GLN A 26 -19.67 42.10 1.46
CA GLN A 26 -20.25 43.10 2.37
C GLN A 26 -19.20 44.12 2.89
N SER A 27 -18.11 44.31 2.16
CA SER A 27 -16.85 44.90 2.65
C SER A 27 -16.59 46.37 2.29
N THR A 28 -15.79 47.06 3.11
CA THR A 28 -15.23 48.42 2.93
C THR A 28 -14.18 48.49 1.80
N VAL A 29 -13.93 49.68 1.23
CA VAL A 29 -13.05 49.90 0.06
C VAL A 29 -11.64 49.29 0.22
N GLN A 30 -11.07 49.32 1.43
CA GLN A 30 -9.74 48.77 1.72
C GLN A 30 -9.70 47.24 1.62
N GLU A 31 -10.75 46.56 2.07
CA GLU A 31 -10.90 45.10 1.97
C GLU A 31 -11.10 44.67 0.51
N MET A 32 -11.70 45.53 -0.32
CA MET A 32 -11.86 45.29 -1.75
C MET A 32 -10.51 45.30 -2.50
N TYR A 33 -9.54 46.11 -2.06
CA TYR A 33 -8.19 46.14 -2.64
C TYR A 33 -7.41 44.84 -2.33
N ASN A 34 -7.50 44.36 -1.09
CA ASN A 34 -6.92 43.09 -0.67
C ASN A 34 -7.55 41.90 -1.41
N LEU A 35 -8.87 41.96 -1.66
CA LEU A 35 -9.57 40.95 -2.45
C LEU A 35 -9.04 40.87 -3.88
N VAL A 36 -8.80 42.00 -4.55
CA VAL A 36 -8.28 42.00 -5.93
C VAL A 36 -6.89 41.37 -6.00
N GLN A 37 -6.06 41.54 -4.95
CA GLN A 37 -4.75 40.88 -4.88
C GLN A 37 -4.86 39.36 -4.74
N ASP A 38 -5.77 38.87 -3.89
CA ASP A 38 -5.97 37.43 -3.64
C ASP A 38 -6.93 36.75 -4.63
N TYR A 39 -7.65 37.52 -5.45
CA TYR A 39 -8.70 37.02 -6.35
C TYR A 39 -8.17 35.93 -7.30
N LYS A 40 -7.00 36.14 -7.90
CA LYS A 40 -6.37 35.15 -8.79
C LYS A 40 -6.13 33.82 -8.07
N ARG A 41 -5.66 33.87 -6.82
CA ARG A 41 -5.45 32.69 -5.98
C ARG A 41 -6.76 32.00 -5.65
N MET A 42 -7.82 32.75 -5.32
CA MET A 42 -9.14 32.20 -5.02
C MET A 42 -9.78 31.53 -6.23
N VAL A 43 -9.68 32.14 -7.42
CA VAL A 43 -10.16 31.54 -8.68
C VAL A 43 -9.42 30.24 -8.98
N LEU A 44 -8.09 30.22 -8.81
CA LEU A 44 -7.30 29.00 -9.00
C LEU A 44 -7.67 27.91 -7.99
N LEU A 45 -7.88 28.27 -6.72
CA LEU A 45 -8.31 27.32 -5.69
C LEU A 45 -9.70 26.74 -6.02
N LYS A 46 -10.64 27.57 -6.51
CA LYS A 46 -11.97 27.13 -6.97
C LYS A 46 -11.84 26.12 -8.11
N GLN A 47 -11.00 26.41 -9.11
CA GLN A 47 -10.76 25.51 -10.24
C GLN A 47 -10.12 24.19 -9.80
N LEU A 48 -9.10 24.25 -8.93
CA LEU A 48 -8.43 23.07 -8.38
C LEU A 48 -9.41 22.19 -7.58
N LEU A 49 -10.24 22.81 -6.76
CA LEU A 49 -11.25 22.12 -5.95
C LEU A 49 -12.30 21.43 -6.83
N SER A 50 -12.75 22.09 -7.90
CA SER A 50 -13.64 21.49 -8.89
C SER A 50 -13.01 20.23 -9.49
N LYS A 51 -11.77 20.33 -9.97
CA LYS A 51 -11.04 19.18 -10.55
C LYS A 51 -10.92 18.02 -9.56
N HIS A 52 -10.63 18.29 -8.29
CA HIS A 52 -10.55 17.24 -7.27
C HIS A 52 -11.92 16.62 -6.95
N LEU A 53 -13.01 17.38 -7.02
CA LEU A 53 -14.36 16.83 -6.88
C LEU A 53 -14.70 15.89 -8.04
N ASP A 54 -14.35 16.27 -9.27
CA ASP A 54 -14.54 15.43 -10.46
C ASP A 54 -13.80 14.10 -10.31
N VAL A 55 -12.53 14.15 -9.89
CA VAL A 55 -11.72 12.94 -9.63
C VAL A 55 -12.34 12.08 -8.53
N VAL A 56 -12.80 12.68 -7.43
CA VAL A 56 -13.43 11.93 -6.33
C VAL A 56 -14.72 11.26 -6.78
N GLN A 57 -15.50 11.88 -7.67
CA GLN A 57 -16.71 11.29 -8.20
C GLN A 57 -16.40 10.03 -9.03
N VAL A 58 -15.43 10.11 -9.94
CA VAL A 58 -14.97 8.93 -10.72
C VAL A 58 -14.43 7.84 -9.80
N LEU A 59 -13.65 8.20 -8.77
CA LEU A 59 -13.14 7.25 -7.80
C LEU A 59 -14.28 6.60 -6.99
N GLN A 60 -15.33 7.33 -6.64
CA GLN A 60 -16.48 6.77 -5.94
C GLN A 60 -17.18 5.72 -6.78
N GLU A 61 -17.37 5.93 -8.07
CA GLU A 61 -17.95 4.93 -8.97
C GLU A 61 -17.12 3.64 -8.99
N LEU A 62 -15.79 3.76 -9.05
CA LEU A 62 -14.88 2.61 -8.99
C LEU A 62 -14.89 1.91 -7.62
N LEU A 63 -14.99 2.67 -6.53
CA LEU A 63 -14.97 2.14 -5.17
C LEU A 63 -16.22 1.31 -4.82
N HIS A 64 -17.36 1.59 -5.44
CA HIS A 64 -18.61 0.83 -5.26
C HIS A 64 -18.80 -0.24 -6.35
N SER A 65 -17.76 -0.52 -7.15
CA SER A 65 -17.79 -1.61 -8.10
C SER A 65 -17.75 -2.94 -7.36
N SER A 66 -18.73 -3.81 -7.62
CA SER A 66 -18.77 -5.17 -7.05
C SER A 66 -17.52 -6.00 -7.39
N CYS A 67 -16.87 -5.69 -8.52
CA CYS A 67 -15.61 -6.29 -8.91
C CYS A 67 -14.50 -5.97 -7.90
N LEU A 68 -14.37 -4.68 -7.53
CA LEU A 68 -13.36 -4.23 -6.56
C LEU A 68 -13.61 -4.81 -5.18
N GLU A 69 -14.87 -4.85 -4.72
CA GLU A 69 -15.23 -5.46 -3.43
C GLU A 69 -14.77 -6.92 -3.39
N THR A 70 -15.07 -7.69 -4.45
CA THR A 70 -14.63 -9.08 -4.58
C THR A 70 -13.10 -9.19 -4.54
N PHE A 71 -12.38 -8.32 -5.26
CA PHE A 71 -10.91 -8.30 -5.24
C PHE A 71 -10.38 -8.06 -3.82
N LEU A 72 -10.89 -7.05 -3.11
CA LEU A 72 -10.44 -6.70 -1.76
C LEU A 72 -10.73 -7.82 -0.75
N GLU A 73 -11.89 -8.47 -0.86
CA GLU A 73 -12.24 -9.62 -0.02
C GLU A 73 -11.28 -10.79 -0.23
N LEU A 74 -10.99 -11.12 -1.49
CA LEU A 74 -10.08 -12.21 -1.85
C LEU A 74 -8.63 -11.91 -1.44
N GLU A 75 -8.15 -10.69 -1.67
CA GLU A 75 -6.81 -10.26 -1.23
C GLU A 75 -6.69 -10.34 0.29
N THR A 76 -7.69 -9.84 1.02
CA THR A 76 -7.70 -9.88 2.49
C THR A 76 -7.73 -11.33 2.99
N ALA A 77 -8.59 -12.19 2.42
CA ALA A 77 -8.65 -13.60 2.79
C ALA A 77 -7.32 -14.32 2.53
N ALA A 78 -6.69 -14.08 1.37
CA ALA A 78 -5.41 -14.67 1.02
C ALA A 78 -4.31 -14.23 2.00
N LEU A 79 -4.25 -12.95 2.37
CA LEU A 79 -3.29 -12.46 3.36
C LEU A 79 -3.45 -13.15 4.73
N HIS A 80 -4.67 -13.46 5.14
CA HIS A 80 -4.96 -14.22 6.37
C HIS A 80 -4.72 -15.74 6.23
N GLY A 81 -4.33 -16.22 5.05
CA GLY A 81 -3.96 -17.61 4.78
C GLY A 81 -5.07 -18.46 4.17
N THR A 82 -6.24 -17.89 3.90
CA THR A 82 -7.37 -18.57 3.24
C THR A 82 -7.29 -18.38 1.72
N THR A 83 -6.76 -19.36 1.00
CA THR A 83 -6.45 -19.21 -0.44
C THR A 83 -7.38 -19.94 -1.40
N ALA A 84 -8.22 -20.87 -0.91
CA ALA A 84 -9.09 -21.66 -1.78
C ALA A 84 -10.01 -20.81 -2.66
N MET A 85 -10.60 -19.74 -2.10
CA MET A 85 -11.46 -18.82 -2.84
C MET A 85 -10.67 -18.06 -3.92
N LEU A 86 -9.43 -17.69 -3.63
CA LEU A 86 -8.55 -17.01 -4.59
C LEU A 86 -8.15 -17.93 -5.74
N GLU A 87 -7.85 -19.21 -5.47
CA GLU A 87 -7.54 -20.21 -6.49
C GLU A 87 -8.72 -20.46 -7.44
N GLN A 88 -9.94 -20.55 -6.89
CA GLN A 88 -11.17 -20.67 -7.67
C GLN A 88 -11.44 -19.42 -8.52
N TYR A 89 -11.24 -18.23 -7.93
CA TYR A 89 -11.41 -16.97 -8.64
C TYR A 89 -10.40 -16.79 -9.76
N LEU A 90 -9.13 -17.11 -9.53
CA LEU A 90 -8.08 -17.13 -10.56
C LEU A 90 -8.47 -18.03 -11.73
N SER A 91 -8.99 -19.22 -11.45
CA SER A 91 -9.49 -20.12 -12.49
C SER A 91 -10.61 -19.47 -13.29
N THR A 92 -11.55 -18.79 -12.62
CA THR A 92 -12.65 -18.06 -13.28
C THR A 92 -12.13 -16.92 -14.17
N LEU A 93 -11.12 -16.16 -13.73
CA LEU A 93 -10.51 -15.09 -14.52
C LEU A 93 -9.84 -15.62 -15.78
N LEU A 94 -9.15 -16.77 -15.69
CA LEU A 94 -8.54 -17.43 -16.84
C LEU A 94 -9.60 -17.85 -17.86
N HIS A 95 -10.69 -18.47 -17.43
CA HIS A 95 -11.79 -18.88 -18.32
C HIS A 95 -12.48 -17.69 -19.00
N ARG A 96 -12.46 -16.51 -18.37
CA ARG A 96 -13.04 -15.28 -18.90
C ARG A 96 -12.06 -14.46 -19.75
N CYS A 97 -10.84 -14.94 -19.97
CA CYS A 97 -9.77 -14.22 -20.67
C CYS A 97 -9.55 -12.80 -20.10
N ALA A 98 -9.59 -12.66 -18.77
CA ALA A 98 -9.36 -11.37 -18.11
C ALA A 98 -7.96 -10.81 -18.44
N PRO A 99 -7.70 -9.50 -18.24
CA PRO A 99 -6.37 -8.93 -18.47
C PRO A 99 -5.28 -9.70 -17.71
N ILE A 100 -4.22 -10.10 -18.41
CA ILE A 100 -3.15 -10.94 -17.84
C ILE A 100 -2.48 -10.31 -16.62
N VAL A 101 -2.44 -8.98 -16.54
CA VAL A 101 -1.87 -8.24 -15.41
C VAL A 101 -2.62 -8.55 -14.12
N ASP A 102 -3.95 -8.59 -14.14
CA ASP A 102 -4.76 -8.83 -12.96
C ASP A 102 -4.62 -10.28 -12.49
N VAL A 103 -4.60 -11.21 -13.44
CA VAL A 103 -4.36 -12.64 -13.19
C VAL A 103 -2.99 -12.88 -12.56
N VAL A 104 -1.93 -12.29 -13.13
CA VAL A 104 -0.56 -12.45 -12.62
C VAL A 104 -0.38 -11.78 -11.26
N ARG A 105 -1.02 -10.63 -11.00
CA ARG A 105 -0.97 -9.96 -9.69
C ARG A 105 -1.55 -10.84 -8.58
N LEU A 106 -2.71 -11.43 -8.80
CA LEU A 106 -3.33 -12.35 -7.83
C LEU A 106 -2.54 -13.65 -7.68
N TYR A 107 -1.96 -14.17 -8.77
CA TYR A 107 -1.04 -15.31 -8.72
C TYR A 107 0.20 -15.02 -7.86
N VAL A 108 0.81 -13.85 -8.04
CA VAL A 108 1.95 -13.38 -7.22
C VAL A 108 1.55 -13.30 -5.76
N LEU A 109 0.39 -12.69 -5.43
CA LEU A 109 -0.09 -12.62 -4.05
C LEU A 109 -0.21 -14.02 -3.44
N LEU A 110 -0.90 -14.93 -4.14
CA LEU A 110 -1.09 -16.31 -3.71
C LEU A 110 0.25 -17.03 -3.43
N HIS A 111 1.23 -16.85 -4.31
CA HIS A 111 2.55 -17.44 -4.15
C HIS A 111 3.35 -16.82 -2.99
N THR A 112 3.28 -15.50 -2.81
CA THR A 112 4.04 -14.78 -1.76
C THR A 112 3.60 -15.13 -0.34
N VAL A 113 2.33 -15.50 -0.16
CA VAL A 113 1.77 -15.99 1.11
C VAL A 113 2.24 -17.43 1.40
N GLY A 114 2.67 -18.18 0.39
CA GLY A 114 3.23 -19.53 0.57
C GLY A 114 2.19 -20.62 0.80
N CYS A 115 0.94 -20.38 0.43
CA CYS A 115 -0.19 -21.30 0.68
C CYS A 115 -0.61 -22.14 -0.55
N SER A 116 -0.07 -21.87 -1.75
CA SER A 116 -0.45 -22.60 -2.97
C SER A 116 0.16 -24.00 -3.04
N THR A 117 -0.62 -24.97 -3.53
CA THR A 117 -0.11 -26.31 -3.83
C THR A 117 0.69 -26.35 -5.13
N ALA A 118 1.71 -27.20 -5.20
CA ALA A 118 2.49 -27.40 -6.43
C ALA A 118 1.61 -27.86 -7.62
N GLN A 119 0.56 -28.63 -7.32
CA GLN A 119 -0.43 -29.06 -8.31
C GLN A 119 -1.16 -27.85 -8.93
N PHE A 120 -1.66 -26.93 -8.10
CA PHE A 120 -2.32 -25.71 -8.59
C PHE A 120 -1.39 -24.90 -9.49
N LEU A 121 -0.13 -24.69 -9.08
CA LEU A 121 0.84 -23.92 -9.86
C LEU A 121 1.10 -24.54 -11.24
N ASN A 122 1.18 -25.88 -11.32
CA ASN A 122 1.36 -26.57 -12.58
C ASN A 122 0.14 -26.41 -13.51
N THR A 123 -1.07 -26.62 -12.98
CA THR A 123 -2.32 -26.41 -13.72
C THR A 123 -2.47 -24.96 -14.17
N PHE A 124 -2.07 -24.01 -13.34
CA PHE A 124 -2.11 -22.59 -13.68
C PHE A 124 -1.20 -22.28 -14.88
N ARG A 125 0.05 -22.77 -14.91
CA ARG A 125 0.96 -22.57 -16.04
C ARG A 125 0.39 -23.11 -17.35
N THR A 126 -0.16 -24.34 -17.33
CA THR A 126 -0.73 -24.95 -18.52
C THR A 126 -1.95 -24.18 -19.03
N THR A 127 -2.75 -23.63 -18.10
CA THR A 127 -3.95 -22.85 -18.45
C THR A 127 -3.59 -21.46 -18.97
N VAL A 128 -2.57 -20.80 -18.40
CA VAL A 128 -2.09 -19.51 -18.94
C VAL A 128 -1.55 -19.68 -20.36
N TYR A 129 -0.80 -20.75 -20.60
CA TYR A 129 -0.31 -21.09 -21.94
C TYR A 129 -1.46 -21.29 -22.93
N SER A 130 -2.52 -22.03 -22.56
CA SER A 130 -3.63 -22.30 -23.48
C SER A 130 -4.50 -21.07 -23.75
N VAL A 131 -4.70 -20.19 -22.75
CA VAL A 131 -5.59 -19.03 -22.88
C VAL A 131 -4.88 -17.82 -23.51
N TYR A 132 -3.66 -17.50 -23.08
CA TYR A 132 -2.95 -16.27 -23.49
C TYR A 132 -1.82 -16.53 -24.50
N GLY A 133 -1.47 -17.79 -24.74
CA GLY A 133 -0.43 -18.18 -25.69
C GLY A 133 0.99 -18.12 -25.12
N ILE A 134 1.94 -18.53 -25.97
CA ILE A 134 3.33 -18.80 -25.55
C ILE A 134 4.11 -17.56 -25.13
N ALA A 135 3.75 -16.36 -25.62
CA ALA A 135 4.45 -15.13 -25.28
C ALA A 135 4.39 -14.87 -23.76
N HIS A 136 3.21 -15.06 -23.15
CA HIS A 136 3.00 -14.85 -21.71
C HIS A 136 3.59 -15.96 -20.83
N LEU A 137 3.95 -17.11 -21.40
CA LEU A 137 4.68 -18.14 -20.66
C LEU A 137 6.08 -17.64 -20.25
N SER A 138 6.75 -16.88 -21.12
CA SER A 138 8.05 -16.28 -20.80
C SER A 138 7.96 -15.27 -19.65
N THR A 139 6.90 -14.45 -19.64
CA THR A 139 6.56 -13.54 -18.54
C THR A 139 6.34 -14.31 -17.24
N LEU A 140 5.56 -15.39 -17.29
CA LEU A 140 5.28 -16.20 -16.10
C LEU A 140 6.54 -16.85 -15.55
N ILE A 141 7.43 -17.37 -16.41
CA ILE A 141 8.74 -17.90 -16.01
C ILE A 141 9.56 -16.83 -15.30
N ALA A 142 9.65 -15.61 -15.84
CA ALA A 142 10.39 -14.51 -15.24
C ALA A 142 9.81 -14.07 -13.88
N VAL A 143 8.48 -14.10 -13.72
CA VAL A 143 7.84 -13.84 -12.42
C VAL A 143 8.19 -14.94 -11.43
N GLU A 144 8.14 -16.20 -11.85
CA GLU A 144 8.42 -17.34 -11.00
C GLU A 144 9.88 -17.43 -10.53
N THR A 145 10.84 -16.99 -11.34
CA THR A 145 12.24 -16.94 -10.90
C THR A 145 12.41 -15.99 -9.71
N VAL A 146 11.73 -14.84 -9.73
CA VAL A 146 11.72 -13.89 -8.61
C VAL A 146 10.98 -14.46 -7.41
N LEU A 147 9.83 -15.08 -7.63
CA LEU A 147 9.03 -15.70 -6.58
C LEU A 147 9.75 -16.85 -5.86
N ARG A 148 10.57 -17.64 -6.59
CA ARG A 148 11.42 -18.68 -5.98
C ARG A 148 12.47 -18.12 -5.03
N ALA A 149 12.93 -16.89 -5.24
CA ALA A 149 13.80 -16.23 -4.25
C ALA A 149 13.01 -15.88 -2.97
N TRP A 150 11.72 -15.56 -3.11
CA TRP A 150 10.79 -15.25 -2.02
C TRP A 150 10.15 -16.49 -1.38
N ASN A 151 10.74 -17.70 -1.50
CA ASN A 151 10.17 -19.00 -1.10
C ASN A 151 9.84 -19.14 0.41
N LEU A 152 8.81 -18.41 0.86
CA LEU A 152 8.25 -18.44 2.20
C LEU A 152 7.18 -19.52 2.27
N SER A 153 7.24 -20.34 3.31
CA SER A 153 6.14 -21.23 3.68
C SER A 153 4.98 -20.45 4.31
N ALA A 154 3.76 -20.98 4.21
CA ALA A 154 2.59 -20.46 4.92
C ALA A 154 2.82 -20.25 6.43
N ALA A 155 3.64 -21.09 7.06
CA ALA A 155 3.99 -20.97 8.47
C ALA A 155 4.93 -19.77 8.74
N GLN A 156 5.89 -19.54 7.86
CA GLN A 156 6.77 -18.37 7.92
C GLN A 156 6.00 -17.08 7.68
N TRP A 157 5.09 -17.07 6.70
CA TRP A 157 4.21 -15.92 6.46
C TRP A 157 3.37 -15.60 7.70
N ARG A 158 2.68 -16.59 8.29
CA ARG A 158 1.91 -16.39 9.54
C ARG A 158 2.75 -15.86 10.68
N ARG A 159 3.96 -16.40 10.86
CA ARG A 159 4.87 -15.92 11.91
C ARG A 159 5.29 -14.47 11.66
N LEU A 160 5.62 -14.13 10.41
CA LEU A 160 6.01 -12.79 10.00
C LEU A 160 4.87 -11.78 10.25
N THR A 161 3.65 -12.10 9.83
CA THR A 161 2.49 -11.22 9.99
C THR A 161 2.09 -11.04 11.45
N GLN A 162 2.22 -12.08 12.28
CA GLN A 162 1.96 -12.00 13.73
C GLN A 162 3.01 -11.14 14.45
N ILE A 163 4.30 -11.38 14.21
CA ILE A 163 5.37 -10.69 14.95
C ILE A 163 5.47 -9.21 14.55
N LEU A 164 5.33 -8.92 13.26
CA LEU A 164 5.40 -7.55 12.75
C LEU A 164 4.04 -6.85 12.77
N GLU A 165 2.96 -7.52 13.18
CA GLU A 165 1.60 -6.99 13.21
C GLU A 165 1.18 -6.43 11.84
N LEU A 166 1.51 -7.17 10.78
CA LEU A 166 1.27 -6.73 9.40
C LEU A 166 -0.21 -6.76 9.02
N LEU A 167 -1.00 -7.56 9.72
CA LEU A 167 -2.42 -7.72 9.44
C LEU A 167 -3.23 -7.18 10.62
N HIS A 168 -4.28 -6.44 10.31
CA HIS A 168 -5.23 -5.94 11.30
C HIS A 168 -6.61 -6.50 11.03
N ASP A 169 -7.26 -6.89 12.12
CA ASP A 169 -8.63 -7.39 12.07
C ASP A 169 -9.59 -6.23 11.75
N PRO A 170 -10.43 -6.34 10.71
CA PRO A 170 -11.42 -5.32 10.38
C PRO A 170 -12.44 -5.05 11.50
N SER A 171 -12.62 -5.99 12.43
CA SER A 171 -13.56 -5.85 13.56
C SER A 171 -13.05 -4.93 14.68
N ASN A 172 -11.75 -4.66 14.74
CA ASN A 172 -11.17 -3.70 15.68
C ASN A 172 -11.40 -2.27 15.15
N SER A 173 -12.40 -1.60 15.69
CA SER A 173 -12.83 -0.24 15.31
C SER A 173 -11.83 0.88 15.63
N VAL A 174 -10.75 0.56 16.35
CA VAL A 174 -9.65 1.49 16.60
C VAL A 174 -8.77 1.49 15.36
N PHE A 175 -9.02 2.42 14.44
CA PHE A 175 -7.99 2.82 13.47
C PHE A 175 -6.76 3.20 14.29
N PRO A 176 -5.64 2.45 14.20
CA PRO A 176 -4.47 2.77 14.98
C PRO A 176 -4.00 4.16 14.57
N THR A 177 -3.50 4.91 15.54
CA THR A 177 -2.83 6.22 15.36
C THR A 177 -1.58 6.14 14.46
N GLN A 178 -1.25 4.94 13.97
CA GLN A 178 -0.13 4.63 13.11
C GLN A 178 -0.44 5.04 11.65
N PRO A 179 0.28 6.01 11.08
CA PRO A 179 0.01 6.53 9.73
C PRO A 179 0.18 5.47 8.62
N SER A 180 0.90 4.38 8.89
CA SER A 180 1.16 3.30 7.94
C SER A 180 -0.07 2.43 7.65
N LEU A 181 -1.02 2.31 8.59
CA LEU A 181 -2.23 1.48 8.40
C LEU A 181 -3.26 2.13 7.47
N HIS A 182 -3.13 3.44 7.23
CA HIS A 182 -4.06 4.16 6.36
C HIS A 182 -4.01 3.65 4.92
N LEU A 183 -2.87 3.15 4.43
CA LEU A 183 -2.70 2.86 3.00
C LEU A 183 -3.51 1.65 2.50
N TYR A 184 -3.48 0.53 3.21
CA TYR A 184 -4.10 -0.74 2.76
C TYR A 184 -5.10 -1.35 3.75
N GLN A 185 -5.52 -0.61 4.79
CA GLN A 185 -6.60 -0.92 5.75
C GLN A 185 -6.43 -2.15 6.62
N HIS A 186 -6.24 -3.32 6.00
CA HIS A 186 -6.04 -4.59 6.68
C HIS A 186 -4.58 -5.05 6.62
N TYR A 187 -3.75 -4.35 5.84
CA TYR A 187 -2.34 -4.66 5.66
C TYR A 187 -1.44 -3.45 5.95
N VAL A 188 -0.39 -3.67 6.72
CA VAL A 188 0.74 -2.75 6.85
C VAL A 188 1.84 -3.24 5.91
N PRO A 189 2.32 -2.41 4.98
CA PRO A 189 3.41 -2.79 4.10
C PRO A 189 4.62 -3.29 4.89
N LEU A 190 5.08 -4.50 4.58
CA LEU A 190 6.22 -5.14 5.24
C LEU A 190 7.44 -4.21 5.28
N SER A 191 7.76 -3.56 4.17
CA SER A 191 8.87 -2.61 4.06
C SER A 191 8.76 -1.45 5.05
N VAL A 192 7.57 -0.86 5.18
CA VAL A 192 7.30 0.24 6.11
C VAL A 192 7.45 -0.24 7.55
N ARG A 193 6.93 -1.44 7.87
CA ARG A 193 7.05 -2.00 9.21
C ARG A 193 8.49 -2.33 9.59
N CYS A 194 9.27 -2.87 8.66
CA CYS A 194 10.71 -3.08 8.86
C CYS A 194 11.42 -1.77 9.21
N ILE A 195 11.15 -0.70 8.46
CA ILE A 195 11.73 0.63 8.72
C ILE A 195 11.27 1.15 10.09
N GLN A 196 9.99 1.06 10.44
CA GLN A 196 9.48 1.46 11.74
C GLN A 196 10.20 0.74 12.88
N CYS A 197 10.36 -0.58 12.79
CA CYS A 197 11.12 -1.35 13.77
C CYS A 197 12.56 -0.83 13.90
N MET A 198 13.21 -0.52 12.78
CA MET A 198 14.58 0.02 12.78
C MET A 198 14.68 1.44 13.35
N LEU A 199 13.68 2.30 13.13
CA LEU A 199 13.68 3.68 13.64
C LEU A 199 13.50 3.76 15.16
N HIS A 200 12.86 2.76 15.77
CA HIS A 200 12.65 2.70 17.22
C HIS A 200 13.83 2.12 18.00
N SER A 201 14.90 1.68 17.33
CA SER A 201 16.09 1.09 17.93
C SER A 201 17.35 1.81 17.47
N SER A 202 18.30 2.07 18.37
CA SER A 202 19.58 2.67 18.01
C SER A 202 20.48 1.74 17.19
N HIS A 203 20.33 0.42 17.39
CA HIS A 203 21.13 -0.62 16.73
C HIS A 203 20.24 -1.78 16.30
N PHE A 204 20.62 -2.49 15.23
CA PHE A 204 19.86 -3.68 14.82
C PHE A 204 19.89 -4.76 15.91
N SER A 205 21.05 -4.96 16.55
CA SER A 205 21.24 -5.92 17.64
C SER A 205 20.42 -5.65 18.90
N ALA A 206 19.99 -4.40 19.12
CA ALA A 206 19.18 -3.99 20.26
C ALA A 206 17.68 -4.29 20.08
N LEU A 207 17.26 -4.75 18.90
CA LEU A 207 15.88 -5.14 18.65
C LEU A 207 15.48 -6.35 19.50
N PRO A 208 14.23 -6.40 20.00
CA PRO A 208 13.65 -7.59 20.60
C PRO A 208 13.85 -8.85 19.73
N ARG A 209 14.23 -9.97 20.38
CA ARG A 209 14.41 -11.29 19.74
C ARG A 209 13.31 -11.70 18.76
N PRO A 210 11.99 -11.52 19.04
CA PRO A 210 10.96 -11.85 18.06
C PRO A 210 11.10 -11.03 16.78
N LEU A 211 11.35 -9.72 16.88
CA LEU A 211 11.54 -8.84 15.72
C LEU A 211 12.78 -9.22 14.93
N LEU A 212 13.90 -9.52 15.59
CA LEU A 212 15.10 -10.04 14.93
C LEU A 212 14.83 -11.34 14.17
N THR A 213 14.04 -12.23 14.74
CA THR A 213 13.66 -13.48 14.10
C THR A 213 12.79 -13.22 12.87
N ALA A 214 11.82 -12.32 12.98
CA ALA A 214 10.93 -11.95 11.87
C ALA A 214 11.67 -11.25 10.73
N LEU A 215 12.58 -10.32 11.02
CA LEU A 215 13.38 -9.60 10.01
C LEU A 215 14.37 -10.51 9.26
N ARG A 216 14.63 -11.71 9.78
CA ARG A 216 15.44 -12.75 9.12
C ARG A 216 14.62 -13.77 8.32
N ILE A 217 13.28 -13.67 8.33
CA ILE A 217 12.39 -14.54 7.54
C ILE A 217 12.47 -14.21 6.04
N PRO A 218 12.40 -12.93 5.60
CA PRO A 218 12.54 -12.59 4.19
C PRO A 218 13.91 -13.03 3.62
N PRO A 219 13.98 -13.35 2.33
CA PRO A 219 15.22 -13.78 1.70
C PRO A 219 16.25 -12.64 1.68
N GLY A 220 17.51 -13.02 1.88
CA GLY A 220 18.65 -12.12 1.78
C GLY A 220 19.33 -11.85 3.12
N PRO A 221 20.58 -11.38 3.08
CA PRO A 221 21.33 -11.05 4.27
C PRO A 221 20.84 -9.74 4.91
N VAL A 222 20.90 -9.68 6.25
CA VAL A 222 20.70 -8.44 7.00
C VAL A 222 22.06 -7.92 7.46
N PHE A 223 22.40 -6.70 7.05
CA PHE A 223 23.67 -6.07 7.36
C PHE A 223 23.46 -4.79 8.18
N GLU A 224 24.37 -4.54 9.12
CA GLU A 224 24.50 -3.27 9.81
C GLU A 224 25.92 -2.75 9.55
N TYR A 225 26.03 -1.65 8.81
CA TYR A 225 27.31 -0.97 8.62
C TYR A 225 27.42 0.13 9.66
N SER A 226 28.30 -0.05 10.64
CA SER A 226 28.66 1.03 11.55
C SER A 226 29.65 1.94 10.84
N GLN A 227 29.25 3.17 10.51
CA GLN A 227 30.23 4.18 10.09
C GLN A 227 31.08 4.52 11.31
N VAL A 228 32.29 3.95 11.38
CA VAL A 228 33.32 4.42 12.30
C VAL A 228 33.59 5.87 11.94
N ARG A 229 33.02 6.81 12.72
CA ARG A 229 33.44 8.20 12.67
C ARG A 229 34.90 8.21 13.10
N PHE A 230 35.82 8.28 12.14
CA PHE A 230 37.18 8.73 12.42
C PHE A 230 37.06 10.16 12.92
N LEU A 231 37.00 10.33 14.23
CA LEU A 231 37.30 11.59 14.88
C LEU A 231 38.76 11.89 14.54
N LEU A 232 38.98 12.73 13.53
CA LEU A 232 40.27 13.40 13.35
C LEU A 232 40.62 14.04 14.70
N PRO A 233 41.81 13.78 15.26
CA PRO A 233 42.19 14.40 16.53
C PRO A 233 42.27 15.91 16.31
N CYS A 234 41.45 16.66 17.05
CA CYS A 234 41.54 18.11 17.10
C CYS A 234 42.94 18.51 17.55
N VAL A 235 43.76 18.95 16.61
CA VAL A 235 45.09 19.52 16.87
C VAL A 235 44.90 20.75 17.75
N HIS A 236 45.26 20.64 19.03
CA HIS A 236 45.40 21.80 19.92
C HIS A 236 46.63 22.60 19.48
N LEU A 237 46.41 23.77 18.89
CA LEU A 237 47.44 24.79 18.76
C LEU A 237 47.63 25.48 20.13
N PRO A 238 48.86 25.54 20.67
CA PRO A 238 49.14 26.26 21.91
C PRO A 238 49.09 27.78 21.65
N ARG A 239 48.72 28.51 22.69
CA ARG A 239 48.55 29.97 22.73
C ARG A 239 49.85 30.74 22.47
#